data_AF-A0A2K8P5F2-F1
#
_entry.id   AF-A0A2K8P5F2-F1
#
_cell.length_a   1.000
_cell.length_b   1.000
_cell.length_c   1.000
_cell.angle_alpha   90.00
_cell.angle_beta   90.00
_cell.angle_gamma   90.00
#
_symmetry.space_group_name_H-M   'P 1'
#
loop_
_entity.id
_entity.type
_entity.pdbx_description
1 polymer ?
#
loop_
_entity_poly.entity_id
_entity_poly.type
_entity_poly.pdbx_seq_one_letter_code
_entity_poly.pdbx_strand_id
1 'polypeptide(L)'
;MALEPILWALHDSPVNSTTDRMLLAGLAEKADPDGTNAFPSRRTLARIALCDVKTVQRRLAALTERGVITLGNQEAARYIPAHARPKVYDLQIPASWYGPQRLARVNEDRAHRGLPPLTTGSRPLLAPAPPRTERSDKGRPRHPAGDSQSPPPQHAEPDGRGDSQSRGRGDCQYPEGGLPVPQPSPLTLPSQETPAAPAARSADDARRATTGSSAHATGGCAAPTGAKAPAPPAEPSRRNRERVPAGQAEAVKAVEAGWPRELSLLLPPHRPAVLREAILQALDQGRTPQQLTERIGQRWWAHGYARALAEGQLASPVGVAVALVRPSTDCPDPMCEDGITLHLGHPCPKCTERRADRRRGRVPAQRNNGPTLQWWECQGNDCSAAGRGRPPEGSLCQHCQAREEHKKIQNATAHLLAETQTAQEAERLRHSIRWERMLNDAYTQHAEYTRTEQNQEETKQRAAATAAETHRLRQQILRQHPELAPYTQHQP
;
A
#
# COMPACT_ATOMS: atom_id res chain seq x y z
N MET A 1 13.66 -7.00 10.51
CA MET A 1 13.79 -6.53 9.11
C MET A 1 15.19 -6.85 8.66
N ALA A 2 15.35 -7.57 7.55
CA ALA A 2 16.66 -7.89 7.01
C ALA A 2 17.14 -6.79 6.07
N LEU A 3 18.36 -6.30 6.28
CA LEU A 3 18.95 -5.26 5.45
C LEU A 3 19.57 -5.83 4.17
N GLU A 4 20.13 -7.05 4.23
CA GLU A 4 20.90 -7.61 3.12
C GLU A 4 20.07 -7.81 1.84
N PRO A 5 18.86 -8.40 1.89
CA PRO A 5 18.05 -8.58 0.68
C PRO A 5 17.68 -7.26 0.00
N ILE A 6 17.50 -6.18 0.78
CA ILE A 6 17.14 -4.85 0.27
C ILE A 6 18.33 -4.23 -0.45
N LEU A 7 19.53 -4.32 0.12
CA LEU A 7 20.76 -3.81 -0.49
C LEU A 7 21.02 -4.50 -1.83
N TRP A 8 20.90 -5.83 -1.85
CA TRP A 8 21.00 -6.59 -3.10
C TRP A 8 19.97 -6.12 -4.13
N ALA A 9 18.70 -5.98 -3.72
CA ALA A 9 17.63 -5.56 -4.63
C ALA A 9 17.90 -4.18 -5.26
N LEU A 10 18.41 -3.21 -4.50
CA LEU A 10 18.61 -1.83 -4.96
C LEU A 10 19.88 -1.63 -5.79
N HIS A 11 20.98 -2.28 -5.41
CA HIS A 11 22.30 -2.01 -5.99
C HIS A 11 22.76 -3.08 -6.97
N ASP A 12 22.58 -4.36 -6.64
CA ASP A 12 23.28 -5.46 -7.31
C ASP A 12 22.35 -6.43 -8.06
N SER A 13 21.04 -6.22 -7.99
CA SER A 13 20.08 -7.07 -8.69
C SER A 13 20.22 -6.94 -10.21
N PRO A 14 20.17 -8.06 -10.96
CA PRO A 14 20.36 -8.06 -12.41
C PRO A 14 19.08 -7.60 -13.13
N VAL A 15 18.63 -6.39 -12.86
CA VAL A 15 17.44 -5.79 -13.50
C VAL A 15 17.76 -4.42 -14.09
N ASN A 16 17.20 -4.16 -15.27
CA ASN A 16 17.41 -2.94 -16.05
C ASN A 16 16.23 -1.95 -15.94
N SER A 17 15.15 -2.35 -15.26
CA SER A 17 13.89 -1.62 -15.16
C SER A 17 13.72 -1.09 -13.74
N THR A 18 13.42 0.20 -13.61
CA THR A 18 13.15 0.82 -12.30
C THR A 18 11.99 0.14 -11.58
N THR A 19 10.95 -0.25 -12.32
CA THR A 19 9.80 -0.98 -11.77
C THR A 19 10.22 -2.33 -11.20
N ASP A 20 11.05 -3.09 -11.92
CA ASP A 20 11.48 -4.41 -11.48
C ASP A 20 12.36 -4.29 -10.23
N ARG A 21 13.20 -3.25 -10.17
CA ARG A 21 14.02 -2.93 -8.99
C ARG A 21 13.16 -2.59 -7.77
N MET A 22 12.10 -1.80 -7.94
CA MET A 22 11.16 -1.49 -6.84
C MET A 22 10.34 -2.71 -6.40
N LEU A 23 10.00 -3.60 -7.34
CA LEU A 23 9.33 -4.87 -7.00
C LEU A 23 10.24 -5.79 -6.17
N LEU A 24 11.52 -5.90 -6.55
CA LEU A 24 12.50 -6.66 -5.77
C LEU A 24 12.73 -6.03 -4.39
N ALA A 25 12.81 -4.71 -4.29
CA ALA A 25 12.94 -4.03 -3.00
C ALA A 25 11.71 -4.27 -2.10
N GLY A 26 10.49 -4.21 -2.65
CA GLY A 26 9.26 -4.49 -1.89
C GLY A 26 9.12 -5.96 -1.46
N LEU A 27 9.67 -6.90 -2.24
CA LEU A 27 9.79 -8.30 -1.83
C LEU A 27 10.83 -8.45 -0.73
N ALA A 28 12.00 -7.84 -0.90
CA ALA A 28 13.12 -7.89 0.03
C ALA A 28 12.80 -7.32 1.41
N GLU A 29 12.01 -6.25 1.48
CA GLU A 29 11.55 -5.66 2.74
C GLU A 29 10.74 -6.64 3.60
N LYS A 30 10.07 -7.61 2.95
CA LYS A 30 9.23 -8.63 3.61
C LYS A 30 9.86 -10.03 3.58
N ALA A 31 11.11 -10.13 3.13
CA ALA A 31 11.86 -11.37 3.12
C ALA A 31 12.61 -11.57 4.44
N ASP A 32 12.93 -12.82 4.74
CA ASP A 32 13.90 -13.20 5.76
C ASP A 32 15.34 -12.79 5.36
N PRO A 33 16.33 -12.83 6.27
CA PRO A 33 17.73 -12.43 5.99
C PRO A 33 18.40 -13.13 4.80
N ASP A 34 17.96 -14.34 4.50
CA ASP A 34 18.39 -15.14 3.35
C ASP A 34 17.66 -14.80 2.04
N GLY A 35 16.72 -13.85 2.07
CA GLY A 35 15.91 -13.45 0.93
C GLY A 35 14.74 -14.40 0.63
N THR A 36 14.33 -15.25 1.58
CA THR A 36 13.22 -16.21 1.39
C THR A 36 11.93 -15.75 2.08
N ASN A 37 10.83 -16.47 1.81
CA ASN A 37 9.52 -16.29 2.44
C ASN A 37 8.89 -14.89 2.27
N ALA A 38 9.12 -14.23 1.13
CA ALA A 38 8.50 -12.94 0.86
C ALA A 38 7.09 -13.12 0.26
N PHE A 39 6.04 -12.69 0.97
CA PHE A 39 4.65 -12.79 0.48
C PHE A 39 3.82 -11.49 0.54
N PRO A 40 4.35 -10.32 0.13
CA PRO A 40 3.51 -9.13 0.02
C PRO A 40 2.42 -9.31 -1.04
N SER A 41 1.25 -8.71 -0.79
CA SER A 41 0.15 -8.74 -1.77
C SER A 41 0.55 -8.01 -3.07
N ARG A 42 -0.01 -8.43 -4.22
CA ARG A 42 0.22 -7.73 -5.50
C ARG A 42 -0.19 -6.25 -5.43
N ARG A 43 -1.20 -5.92 -4.62
CA ARG A 43 -1.66 -4.54 -4.41
C ARG A 43 -0.64 -3.72 -3.61
N THR A 44 0.03 -4.34 -2.64
CA THR A 44 1.13 -3.73 -1.90
C THR A 44 2.31 -3.45 -2.83
N LEU A 45 2.73 -4.44 -3.62
CA LEU A 45 3.80 -4.29 -4.61
C LEU A 45 3.47 -3.24 -5.69
N ALA A 46 2.21 -3.17 -6.13
CA ALA A 46 1.74 -2.16 -7.08
C ALA A 46 1.91 -0.74 -6.54
N ARG A 47 1.60 -0.54 -5.26
CA ARG A 47 1.80 0.74 -4.57
C ARG A 47 3.28 1.11 -4.44
N ILE A 48 4.12 0.16 -4.04
CA ILE A 48 5.57 0.37 -3.89
C ILE A 48 6.21 0.70 -5.24
N ALA A 49 5.88 -0.05 -6.29
CA ALA A 49 6.46 0.11 -7.62
C ALA A 49 5.76 1.17 -8.49
N LEU A 50 4.77 1.90 -7.94
CA LEU A 50 4.00 2.94 -8.62
C LEU A 50 3.42 2.49 -9.97
N CYS A 51 2.82 1.29 -10.00
CA CYS A 51 2.26 0.71 -11.22
C CYS A 51 0.95 -0.06 -10.97
N ASP A 52 0.26 -0.46 -12.02
CA ASP A 52 -0.98 -1.24 -11.91
C ASP A 52 -0.72 -2.71 -11.51
N VAL A 53 -1.70 -3.33 -10.84
CA VAL A 53 -1.64 -4.74 -10.39
C VAL A 53 -1.39 -5.73 -11.55
N LYS A 54 -1.94 -5.49 -12.74
CA LYS A 54 -1.65 -6.32 -13.93
C LYS A 54 -0.19 -6.19 -14.35
N THR A 55 0.39 -4.99 -14.20
CA THR A 55 1.82 -4.78 -14.49
C THR A 55 2.67 -5.56 -13.50
N VAL A 56 2.36 -5.50 -12.21
CA VAL A 56 3.04 -6.32 -11.19
C VAL A 56 2.96 -7.80 -11.53
N GLN A 57 1.78 -8.31 -11.87
CA GLN A 57 1.60 -9.72 -12.25
C GLN A 57 2.50 -10.12 -13.43
N ARG A 58 2.51 -9.30 -14.49
CA ARG A 58 3.34 -9.55 -15.68
C ARG A 58 4.84 -9.50 -15.35
N ARG A 59 5.27 -8.52 -14.55
CA ARG A 59 6.69 -8.34 -14.19
C ARG A 59 7.17 -9.44 -13.25
N LEU A 60 6.37 -9.85 -12.26
CA LEU A 60 6.70 -10.99 -11.40
C LEU A 60 6.85 -12.27 -12.22
N ALA A 61 5.95 -12.52 -13.19
CA ALA A 61 6.07 -13.67 -14.09
C ALA A 61 7.40 -13.64 -14.88
N ALA A 62 7.77 -12.47 -15.44
CA ALA A 62 9.04 -12.30 -16.15
C ALA A 62 10.26 -12.46 -15.24
N LEU A 63 10.21 -11.99 -14.00
CA LEU A 63 11.29 -12.20 -13.02
C LEU A 63 11.43 -13.66 -12.61
N THR A 64 10.31 -14.39 -12.51
CA THR A 64 10.31 -15.84 -12.25
C THR A 64 10.87 -16.63 -13.43
N GLU A 65 10.47 -16.30 -14.65
CA GLU A 65 10.99 -16.92 -15.88
C GLU A 65 12.50 -16.72 -16.02
N ARG A 66 13.01 -15.55 -15.61
CA ARG A 66 14.44 -15.24 -15.57
C ARG A 66 15.21 -15.90 -14.42
N GLY A 67 14.52 -16.53 -13.46
CA GLY A 67 15.13 -17.12 -12.28
C GLY A 67 15.69 -16.12 -11.26
N VAL A 68 15.34 -14.82 -11.36
CA VAL A 68 15.73 -13.80 -10.37
C VAL A 68 14.95 -13.98 -9.06
N ILE A 69 13.72 -14.48 -9.18
CA ILE A 69 12.89 -14.92 -8.05
C ILE A 69 12.33 -16.30 -8.34
N THR A 70 12.05 -17.09 -7.31
CA THR A 70 11.39 -18.40 -7.41
C THR A 70 10.15 -18.43 -6.52
N LEU A 71 9.29 -19.42 -6.72
CA LEU A 71 8.19 -19.67 -5.79
C LEU A 71 8.78 -20.32 -4.53
N GLY A 72 8.58 -19.66 -3.38
CA GLY A 72 9.03 -20.15 -2.09
C GLY A 72 8.03 -21.12 -1.46
N ASN A 73 8.16 -21.34 -0.15
CA ASN A 73 7.27 -22.20 0.60
C ASN A 73 5.85 -21.58 0.72
N GLN A 74 4.90 -22.07 -0.07
CA GLN A 74 3.52 -21.53 -0.07
C GLN A 74 2.77 -21.79 1.25
N GLU A 75 3.24 -22.70 2.10
CA GLU A 75 2.69 -22.94 3.43
C GLU A 75 3.00 -21.80 4.41
N ALA A 76 3.99 -20.95 4.13
CA ALA A 76 4.29 -19.78 4.98
C ALA A 76 3.08 -18.84 5.11
N ALA A 77 2.23 -18.77 4.07
CA ALA A 77 1.00 -17.98 4.07
C ALA A 77 -0.24 -18.80 4.47
N ARG A 78 -0.09 -20.00 5.07
CA ARG A 78 -1.21 -20.91 5.36
C ARG A 78 -2.26 -20.32 6.29
N TYR A 79 -1.82 -19.55 7.29
CA TYR A 79 -2.69 -18.89 8.26
C TYR A 79 -3.61 -17.84 7.60
N ILE A 80 -3.28 -17.39 6.38
CA ILE A 80 -4.12 -16.48 5.59
C ILE A 80 -5.20 -17.30 4.86
N PRO A 81 -6.48 -16.85 4.90
CA PRO A 81 -7.58 -17.50 4.17
C PRO A 81 -7.25 -17.72 2.69
N ALA A 82 -7.65 -18.88 2.15
CA ALA A 82 -7.27 -19.30 0.80
C ALA A 82 -7.58 -18.28 -0.30
N HIS A 83 -8.70 -17.53 -0.18
CA HIS A 83 -9.12 -16.51 -1.14
C HIS A 83 -8.26 -15.23 -1.14
N ALA A 84 -7.54 -14.97 -0.04
CA ALA A 84 -6.70 -13.79 0.15
C ALA A 84 -5.20 -14.12 0.17
N ARG A 85 -4.84 -15.40 0.09
CA ARG A 85 -3.46 -15.88 0.23
C ARG A 85 -2.57 -15.36 -0.90
N PRO A 86 -1.57 -14.51 -0.61
CA PRO A 86 -0.59 -14.09 -1.59
C PRO A 86 0.36 -15.25 -1.94
N LYS A 87 0.99 -15.16 -3.11
CA LYS A 87 2.07 -16.10 -3.48
C LYS A 87 3.32 -15.77 -2.69
N VAL A 88 3.99 -16.80 -2.19
CA VAL A 88 5.29 -16.67 -1.51
C VAL A 88 6.40 -16.75 -2.55
N TYR A 89 7.35 -15.83 -2.49
CA TYR A 89 8.48 -15.71 -3.39
C TYR A 89 9.80 -15.73 -2.61
N ASP A 90 10.81 -16.34 -3.22
CA ASP A 90 12.18 -16.29 -2.74
C ASP A 90 13.03 -15.49 -3.73
N LEU A 91 13.81 -14.54 -3.23
CA LEU A 91 14.77 -13.75 -4.00
C LEU A 91 16.01 -14.60 -4.21
N GLN A 92 16.42 -14.85 -5.45
CA GLN A 92 17.56 -15.71 -5.78
C GLN A 92 18.90 -14.98 -5.65
N ILE A 93 19.18 -14.46 -4.46
CA ILE A 93 20.43 -13.78 -4.11
C ILE A 93 21.57 -14.80 -4.20
N PRO A 94 22.62 -14.57 -5.03
CA PRO A 94 23.75 -15.48 -5.15
C PRO A 94 24.51 -15.65 -3.83
N ALA A 95 24.96 -16.87 -3.51
CA ALA A 95 25.73 -17.10 -2.29
C ALA A 95 27.04 -16.28 -2.26
N SER A 96 27.65 -16.07 -3.44
CA SER A 96 28.87 -15.26 -3.59
C SER A 96 28.67 -13.78 -3.26
N TRP A 97 27.45 -13.25 -3.35
CA TRP A 97 27.15 -11.83 -3.07
C TRP A 97 27.26 -11.49 -1.57
N TYR A 98 26.83 -12.41 -0.71
CA TYR A 98 26.90 -12.21 0.74
C TYR A 98 28.36 -12.08 1.22
N GLY A 99 29.32 -12.75 0.58
CA GLY A 99 30.68 -12.87 1.11
C GLY A 99 30.74 -13.78 2.35
N PRO A 100 31.94 -14.17 2.82
CA PRO A 100 32.11 -15.28 3.76
C PRO A 100 31.44 -15.03 5.12
N GLN A 101 31.58 -13.83 5.68
CA GLN A 101 31.08 -13.52 7.02
C GLN A 101 29.54 -13.38 7.06
N ARG A 102 28.94 -12.70 6.08
CA ARG A 102 27.47 -12.58 6.04
C ARG A 102 26.83 -13.90 5.67
N LEU A 103 27.43 -14.68 4.77
CA LEU A 103 26.93 -16.00 4.40
C LEU A 103 26.93 -16.96 5.61
N ALA A 104 27.95 -16.90 6.47
CA ALA A 104 27.99 -17.67 7.72
C ALA A 104 26.80 -17.32 8.63
N ARG A 105 26.55 -16.03 8.90
CA ARG A 105 25.42 -15.57 9.72
C ARG A 105 24.07 -15.97 9.13
N VAL A 106 23.90 -15.83 7.82
CA VAL A 106 22.68 -16.25 7.12
C VAL A 106 22.49 -17.76 7.21
N ASN A 107 23.56 -18.54 7.11
CA ASN A 107 23.50 -19.99 7.25
C ASN A 107 23.24 -20.46 8.68
N GLU A 108 23.75 -19.76 9.70
CA GLU A 108 23.40 -19.98 11.11
C GLU A 108 21.90 -19.75 11.34
N ASP A 109 21.37 -18.63 10.85
CA ASP A 109 19.94 -18.32 10.95
C ASP A 109 19.06 -19.34 10.20
N ARG A 110 19.53 -19.83 9.04
CA ARG A 110 18.86 -20.93 8.32
C ARG A 110 18.92 -22.24 9.10
N ALA A 111 20.04 -22.56 9.75
CA ALA A 111 20.17 -23.76 10.58
C ALA A 111 19.21 -23.71 11.78
N HIS A 112 19.06 -22.54 12.42
CA HIS A 112 18.05 -22.33 13.47
C HIS A 112 16.62 -22.54 12.97
N ARG A 113 16.34 -22.24 11.70
CA ARG A 113 15.06 -22.50 11.03
C ARG A 113 14.93 -23.92 10.45
N GLY A 114 15.94 -24.78 10.61
CA GLY A 114 15.96 -26.14 10.06
C GLY A 114 16.09 -26.21 8.52
N LEU A 115 16.59 -25.14 7.89
CA LEU A 115 16.77 -25.05 6.44
C LEU A 115 18.22 -25.41 6.05
N PRO A 116 18.44 -26.01 4.87
CA PRO A 116 19.78 -26.33 4.39
C PRO A 116 20.59 -25.04 4.14
N PRO A 117 21.93 -25.08 4.32
CA PRO A 117 22.78 -23.91 4.12
C PRO A 117 22.77 -23.44 2.65
N LEU A 118 22.88 -22.12 2.46
CA LEU A 118 23.09 -21.54 1.15
C LEU A 118 24.52 -21.83 0.68
N THR A 119 24.61 -22.53 -0.43
CA THR A 119 25.85 -22.80 -1.17
C THR A 119 25.76 -22.22 -2.58
N THR A 120 26.91 -22.06 -3.24
CA THR A 120 26.99 -21.64 -4.66
C THR A 120 26.21 -22.57 -5.59
N GLY A 121 26.03 -23.84 -5.25
CA GLY A 121 25.17 -24.76 -5.97
C GLY A 121 23.68 -24.46 -5.80
N SER A 122 23.24 -24.16 -4.58
CA SER A 122 21.83 -23.81 -4.29
C SER A 122 21.43 -22.42 -4.79
N ARG A 123 22.40 -21.48 -4.80
CA ARG A 123 22.23 -20.07 -5.19
C ARG A 123 23.36 -19.65 -6.14
N PRO A 124 23.28 -20.07 -7.42
CA PRO A 124 24.29 -19.74 -8.42
C PRO A 124 24.26 -18.24 -8.79
N LEU A 125 25.30 -17.80 -9.50
CA LEU A 125 25.35 -16.45 -10.05
C LEU A 125 24.23 -16.28 -11.10
N LEU A 126 23.47 -15.19 -10.99
CA LEU A 126 22.39 -14.90 -11.92
C LEU A 126 22.92 -14.35 -13.25
N ALA A 127 22.23 -14.68 -14.34
CA ALA A 127 22.51 -14.11 -15.65
C ALA A 127 22.31 -12.57 -15.63
N PRO A 128 23.13 -11.81 -16.38
CA PRO A 128 23.00 -10.36 -16.45
C PRO A 128 21.62 -9.94 -16.98
N ALA A 129 21.21 -8.70 -16.69
CA ALA A 129 19.96 -8.16 -17.19
C ALA A 129 19.97 -8.16 -18.74
N PRO A 130 18.88 -8.58 -19.41
CA PRO A 130 18.79 -8.43 -20.85
C PRO A 130 18.93 -6.94 -21.22
N PRO A 131 19.51 -6.61 -22.38
CA PRO A 131 19.55 -5.22 -22.83
C PRO A 131 18.13 -4.66 -22.95
N ARG A 132 17.95 -3.36 -22.69
CA ARG A 132 16.65 -2.71 -22.91
C ARG A 132 16.34 -2.80 -24.40
N THR A 133 15.20 -3.41 -24.74
CA THR A 133 14.71 -3.44 -26.12
C THR A 133 14.57 -2.00 -26.60
N GLU A 134 15.27 -1.64 -27.67
CA GLU A 134 15.11 -0.34 -28.27
C GLU A 134 13.66 -0.17 -28.72
N ARG A 135 13.13 1.02 -28.45
CA ARG A 135 11.80 1.41 -28.89
C ARG A 135 11.78 1.41 -30.43
N SER A 136 10.83 0.69 -31.02
CA SER A 136 10.67 0.61 -32.49
C SER A 136 10.19 1.93 -33.10
N ASP A 137 9.68 2.85 -32.27
CA ASP A 137 9.31 4.23 -32.60
C ASP A 137 10.50 5.19 -32.60
N LYS A 138 11.62 4.82 -33.25
CA LYS A 138 12.55 5.84 -33.73
C LYS A 138 11.81 6.64 -34.81
N GLY A 139 11.20 7.74 -34.40
CA GLY A 139 10.49 8.65 -35.31
C GLY A 139 11.39 9.00 -36.48
N ARG A 140 10.84 8.98 -37.70
CA ARG A 140 11.59 9.41 -38.89
C ARG A 140 12.16 10.81 -38.64
N PRO A 141 13.42 11.09 -39.00
CA PRO A 141 13.95 12.44 -38.92
C PRO A 141 13.02 13.37 -39.71
N ARG A 142 12.60 14.48 -39.10
CA ARG A 142 11.86 15.52 -39.82
C ARG A 142 12.78 16.06 -40.90
N HIS A 143 12.28 16.10 -42.14
CA HIS A 143 12.95 16.83 -43.22
C HIS A 143 13.10 18.31 -42.82
N PRO A 144 14.19 19.00 -43.24
CA PRO A 144 14.33 20.43 -42.99
C PRO A 144 13.23 21.16 -43.77
N ALA A 145 12.18 21.56 -43.07
CA ALA A 145 11.20 22.49 -43.60
C ALA A 145 11.84 23.88 -43.52
N GLY A 146 12.05 24.51 -44.66
CA GLY A 146 12.57 25.87 -44.75
C GLY A 146 11.68 26.85 -43.98
N ASP A 147 12.33 27.69 -43.17
CA ASP A 147 11.67 28.74 -42.41
C ASP A 147 10.93 29.68 -43.35
N SER A 148 9.61 29.62 -43.32
CA SER A 148 8.75 30.56 -44.04
C SER A 148 8.62 31.85 -43.22
N GLN A 149 9.72 32.60 -43.12
CA GLN A 149 9.68 34.01 -42.75
C GLN A 149 9.93 34.85 -44.00
N SER A 150 8.87 35.14 -44.74
CA SER A 150 8.84 36.25 -45.69
C SER A 150 7.85 37.30 -45.16
N PRO A 151 8.24 38.59 -45.06
CA PRO A 151 7.32 39.63 -44.62
C PRO A 151 6.28 39.93 -45.70
N PRO A 152 5.02 40.23 -45.36
CA PRO A 152 4.01 40.61 -46.33
C PRO A 152 4.30 42.02 -46.90
N PRO A 153 3.92 42.31 -48.16
CA PRO A 153 4.17 43.59 -48.80
C PRO A 153 3.31 44.71 -48.20
N GLN A 154 3.91 45.89 -48.11
CA GLN A 154 3.34 47.14 -47.62
C GLN A 154 2.22 47.64 -48.53
N HIS A 155 1.04 47.93 -47.96
CA HIS A 155 0.06 48.85 -48.56
C HIS A 155 -0.57 49.74 -47.47
N ALA A 156 -0.93 50.94 -47.90
CA ALA A 156 -0.98 52.19 -47.14
C ALA A 156 -2.15 52.36 -46.15
N GLU A 157 -1.86 53.11 -45.09
CA GLU A 157 -2.80 53.77 -44.16
C GLU A 157 -3.81 54.68 -44.91
N PRO A 158 -5.03 54.89 -44.36
CA PRO A 158 -5.17 56.01 -43.42
C PRO A 158 -6.00 55.72 -42.14
N ASP A 159 -5.48 56.31 -41.06
CA ASP A 159 -6.13 56.91 -39.90
C ASP A 159 -6.98 56.05 -38.95
N GLY A 160 -6.45 55.85 -37.73
CA GLY A 160 -7.30 55.87 -36.53
C GLY A 160 -6.87 54.99 -35.35
N ARG A 161 -5.95 55.51 -34.53
CA ARG A 161 -5.81 55.35 -33.06
C ARG A 161 -6.05 53.95 -32.43
N GLY A 162 -5.01 53.44 -31.77
CA GLY A 162 -5.19 52.46 -30.69
C GLY A 162 -3.90 51.77 -30.26
N ASP A 163 -3.14 52.40 -29.36
CA ASP A 163 -1.98 51.85 -28.68
C ASP A 163 -2.24 50.48 -28.02
N SER A 164 -1.29 49.55 -28.17
CA SER A 164 -0.75 48.70 -27.10
C SER A 164 0.27 47.70 -27.68
N GLN A 165 1.54 48.10 -27.71
CA GLN A 165 2.67 47.23 -28.07
C GLN A 165 2.88 46.16 -26.99
N SER A 166 2.73 44.88 -27.35
CA SER A 166 3.21 43.76 -26.54
C SER A 166 4.56 43.29 -27.08
N ARG A 167 5.60 43.40 -26.24
CA ARG A 167 6.98 42.99 -26.55
C ARG A 167 7.06 41.49 -26.86
N GLY A 168 7.52 41.15 -28.07
CA GLY A 168 7.88 39.79 -28.46
C GLY A 168 9.06 39.27 -27.65
N ARG A 169 8.94 38.03 -27.15
CA ARG A 169 10.04 37.24 -26.60
C ARG A 169 10.99 36.92 -27.75
N GLY A 170 12.24 37.37 -27.65
CA GLY A 170 13.33 36.96 -28.53
C GLY A 170 13.77 35.53 -28.25
N ASP A 171 13.94 34.78 -29.33
CA ASP A 171 14.57 33.47 -29.35
C ASP A 171 16.09 33.62 -29.18
N CYS A 172 16.65 32.94 -28.17
CA CYS A 172 18.11 32.85 -27.99
C CYS A 172 18.62 31.59 -28.67
N GLN A 173 19.29 31.74 -29.81
CA GLN A 173 20.14 30.70 -30.39
C GLN A 173 21.49 30.69 -29.64
N TYR A 174 21.95 29.51 -29.22
CA TYR A 174 23.32 29.31 -28.73
C TYR A 174 24.23 28.92 -29.89
N PRO A 175 25.37 29.60 -30.10
CA PRO A 175 26.43 29.09 -30.96
C PRO A 175 27.28 28.04 -30.24
N GLU A 176 27.85 27.14 -31.04
CA GLU A 176 28.71 26.03 -30.65
C GLU A 176 29.91 26.49 -29.81
N GLY A 177 30.09 25.86 -28.65
CA GLY A 177 31.26 26.06 -27.78
C GLY A 177 31.24 25.05 -26.65
N GLY A 178 32.23 24.16 -26.62
CA GLY A 178 32.36 23.08 -25.62
C GLY A 178 32.36 23.62 -24.19
N LEU A 179 31.66 22.93 -23.30
CA LEU A 179 31.64 23.26 -21.88
C LEU A 179 32.95 22.81 -21.22
N PRO A 180 33.76 23.73 -20.66
CA PRO A 180 34.88 23.39 -19.80
C PRO A 180 34.37 22.80 -18.47
N VAL A 181 35.12 21.81 -17.96
CA VAL A 181 34.90 21.13 -16.68
C VAL A 181 34.88 22.15 -15.54
N PRO A 182 33.83 22.20 -14.70
CA PRO A 182 33.86 23.05 -13.51
C PRO A 182 34.80 22.43 -12.46
N GLN A 183 35.90 23.13 -12.20
CA GLN A 183 36.76 22.91 -11.03
C GLN A 183 35.94 23.15 -9.74
N PRO A 184 35.98 22.26 -8.74
CA PRO A 184 35.37 22.53 -7.44
C PRO A 184 36.18 23.58 -6.68
N SER A 185 35.52 24.62 -6.20
CA SER A 185 36.11 25.60 -5.28
C SER A 185 36.48 24.93 -3.95
N PRO A 186 37.61 25.33 -3.32
CA PRO A 186 38.08 24.72 -2.08
C PRO A 186 37.17 25.07 -0.88
N LEU A 187 36.87 24.05 -0.08
CA LEU A 187 36.18 24.16 1.20
C LEU A 187 37.07 24.87 2.21
N THR A 188 36.70 26.09 2.60
CA THR A 188 37.18 26.71 3.84
C THR A 188 35.95 27.21 4.60
N LEU A 189 35.54 26.44 5.61
CA LEU A 189 34.48 26.79 6.56
C LEU A 189 35.15 27.44 7.79
N PRO A 190 34.80 28.67 8.18
CA PRO A 190 35.03 29.15 9.54
C PRO A 190 33.91 28.65 10.46
N SER A 191 34.31 28.10 11.61
CA SER A 191 33.43 27.74 12.72
C SER A 191 32.75 28.96 13.32
N GLN A 192 31.42 28.94 13.45
CA GLN A 192 30.72 29.59 14.55
C GLN A 192 29.31 29.02 14.77
N GLU A 193 29.16 28.41 15.94
CA GLU A 193 28.04 28.38 16.88
C GLU A 193 26.59 28.37 16.35
N THR A 194 25.94 27.23 16.58
CA THR A 194 24.51 26.95 16.48
C THR A 194 23.66 27.74 17.47
N PRO A 195 22.56 28.37 17.00
CA PRO A 195 21.34 28.52 17.78
C PRO A 195 20.35 27.39 17.45
N ALA A 196 19.86 26.73 18.50
CA ALA A 196 18.87 25.66 18.41
C ALA A 196 17.53 26.17 17.83
N ALA A 197 17.03 25.51 16.79
CA ALA A 197 15.71 25.74 16.22
C ALA A 197 14.68 24.71 16.77
N PRO A 198 13.45 25.14 17.10
CA PRO A 198 12.45 24.32 17.76
C PRO A 198 11.84 23.25 16.85
N ALA A 199 11.43 22.14 17.47
CA ALA A 199 10.82 20.97 16.84
C ALA A 199 9.56 21.32 16.03
N ALA A 200 9.63 21.10 14.73
CA ALA A 200 8.49 21.24 13.83
C ALA A 200 7.53 20.05 14.00
N ARG A 201 6.28 20.40 14.27
CA ARG A 201 5.13 19.53 14.46
C ARG A 201 4.77 18.80 13.16
N SER A 202 4.37 17.54 13.34
CA SER A 202 3.81 16.64 12.34
C SER A 202 2.68 17.31 11.57
N ALA A 203 2.78 17.35 10.23
CA ALA A 203 1.71 17.82 9.35
C ALA A 203 0.81 16.64 8.93
N ASP A 204 -0.49 16.92 8.97
CA ASP A 204 -1.60 16.01 8.77
C ASP A 204 -1.65 15.27 7.42
N ASP A 205 -2.22 14.07 7.53
CA ASP A 205 -2.45 13.06 6.50
C ASP A 205 -3.56 13.49 5.52
N ALA A 206 -3.17 13.93 4.33
CA ALA A 206 -4.10 14.17 3.23
C ALA A 206 -4.39 12.86 2.47
N ARG A 207 -5.37 12.08 2.93
CA ARG A 207 -6.01 11.04 2.09
C ARG A 207 -7.53 11.03 2.26
N ARG A 208 -8.22 11.57 1.26
CA ARG A 208 -9.60 11.20 0.93
C ARG A 208 -9.67 10.77 -0.53
N ALA A 209 -9.95 9.49 -0.75
CA ALA A 209 -10.57 9.00 -1.98
C ALA A 209 -11.55 7.88 -1.63
N THR A 210 -12.71 7.98 -2.26
CA THR A 210 -13.99 7.32 -2.00
C THR A 210 -14.02 5.82 -2.32
N THR A 211 -14.77 5.10 -1.49
CA THR A 211 -15.64 3.93 -1.77
C THR A 211 -16.05 3.76 -3.25
N GLY A 212 -16.20 2.56 -3.85
CA GLY A 212 -16.13 1.17 -3.40
C GLY A 212 -16.66 0.23 -4.52
N SER A 213 -16.91 -1.05 -4.17
CA SER A 213 -17.59 -2.12 -4.97
C SER A 213 -16.68 -2.94 -5.90
N SER A 214 -16.82 -4.26 -6.08
CA SER A 214 -17.65 -5.29 -5.44
C SER A 214 -17.14 -6.68 -5.86
N ALA A 215 -17.36 -7.65 -4.98
CA ALA A 215 -17.03 -9.06 -5.16
C ALA A 215 -17.88 -9.78 -6.23
N HIS A 216 -17.31 -10.81 -6.86
CA HIS A 216 -18.06 -12.01 -7.22
C HIS A 216 -17.19 -13.27 -7.12
N ALA A 217 -17.91 -14.35 -6.83
CA ALA A 217 -17.46 -15.61 -6.26
C ALA A 217 -17.18 -16.71 -7.31
N THR A 218 -16.74 -17.83 -6.76
CA THR A 218 -16.10 -19.07 -7.24
C THR A 218 -16.90 -20.05 -8.13
N GLY A 219 -16.14 -20.90 -8.84
CA GLY A 219 -16.47 -22.27 -9.29
C GLY A 219 -16.59 -22.42 -10.82
N GLY A 220 -15.92 -23.32 -11.57
CA GLY A 220 -15.05 -24.46 -11.28
C GLY A 220 -15.47 -25.66 -12.13
N CYS A 221 -14.83 -25.93 -13.29
CA CYS A 221 -14.87 -27.22 -14.00
C CYS A 221 -13.58 -27.40 -14.83
N ALA A 222 -12.96 -28.57 -14.70
CA ALA A 222 -11.85 -29.05 -15.53
C ALA A 222 -12.35 -29.56 -16.89
N ALA A 223 -11.54 -29.39 -17.93
CA ALA A 223 -11.70 -30.05 -19.23
C ALA A 223 -10.31 -30.45 -19.77
N PRO A 224 -10.20 -31.54 -20.54
CA PRO A 224 -8.96 -32.23 -20.81
C PRO A 224 -8.07 -31.52 -21.85
N THR A 225 -6.80 -31.86 -21.79
CA THR A 225 -5.70 -31.44 -22.65
C THR A 225 -5.98 -31.69 -24.14
N GLY A 226 -5.78 -30.67 -24.98
CA GLY A 226 -5.55 -30.85 -26.42
C GLY A 226 -6.58 -30.23 -27.37
N ALA A 227 -6.92 -28.95 -27.23
CA ALA A 227 -7.54 -28.17 -28.31
C ALA A 227 -7.03 -26.72 -28.28
N LYS A 228 -6.48 -26.25 -29.40
CA LYS A 228 -6.07 -24.85 -29.59
C LYS A 228 -7.31 -23.95 -29.47
N ALA A 229 -7.30 -23.03 -28.51
CA ALA A 229 -8.30 -21.98 -28.41
C ALA A 229 -8.24 -21.06 -29.65
N PRO A 230 -9.37 -20.66 -30.27
CA PRO A 230 -9.36 -19.60 -31.25
C PRO A 230 -8.92 -18.29 -30.58
N ALA A 231 -8.06 -17.53 -31.26
CA ALA A 231 -7.58 -16.25 -30.78
C ALA A 231 -8.77 -15.30 -30.46
N PRO A 232 -8.69 -14.50 -29.39
CA PRO A 232 -9.70 -13.47 -29.16
C PRO A 232 -9.69 -12.47 -30.33
N PRO A 233 -10.86 -11.96 -30.78
CA PRO A 233 -10.88 -10.93 -31.81
C PRO A 233 -10.10 -9.72 -31.31
N ALA A 234 -9.20 -9.22 -32.16
CA ALA A 234 -8.36 -8.07 -31.88
C ALA A 234 -9.21 -6.87 -31.44
N GLU A 235 -8.78 -6.18 -30.37
CA GLU A 235 -9.36 -4.88 -30.01
C GLU A 235 -9.23 -3.91 -31.20
N PRO A 236 -10.32 -3.28 -31.67
CA PRO A 236 -10.21 -2.30 -32.74
C PRO A 236 -9.42 -1.10 -32.23
N SER A 237 -8.34 -0.79 -32.94
CA SER A 237 -7.47 0.34 -32.63
C SER A 237 -8.26 1.66 -32.58
N ARG A 238 -7.86 2.57 -31.69
CA ARG A 238 -8.46 3.91 -31.49
C ARG A 238 -8.28 4.88 -32.67
N ARG A 239 -8.27 4.40 -33.92
CA ARG A 239 -8.21 5.21 -35.15
C ARG A 239 -9.15 4.65 -36.20
N ASN A 240 -10.45 4.91 -36.00
CA ASN A 240 -11.40 5.20 -37.06
C ASN A 240 -12.68 5.72 -36.39
N ARG A 241 -12.85 7.05 -36.34
CA ARG A 241 -14.21 7.60 -36.34
C ARG A 241 -14.71 7.43 -37.77
N GLU A 242 -15.04 6.19 -38.13
CA GLU A 242 -15.71 5.91 -39.39
C GLU A 242 -16.99 6.73 -39.38
N ARG A 243 -17.03 7.72 -40.26
CA ARG A 243 -18.20 8.56 -40.47
C ARG A 243 -19.30 7.61 -40.92
N VAL A 244 -20.33 7.45 -40.09
CA VAL A 244 -21.50 6.63 -40.38
C VAL A 244 -21.94 6.91 -41.82
N PRO A 245 -22.01 5.91 -42.72
CA PRO A 245 -22.42 6.11 -44.11
C PRO A 245 -23.80 6.78 -44.14
N ALA A 246 -24.04 7.68 -45.11
CA ALA A 246 -25.20 8.58 -45.11
C ALA A 246 -26.54 7.85 -44.91
N GLY A 247 -26.72 6.67 -45.52
CA GLY A 247 -27.94 5.86 -45.37
C GLY A 247 -28.14 5.28 -43.95
N GLN A 248 -27.07 4.97 -43.21
CA GLN A 248 -27.17 4.55 -41.81
C GLN A 248 -27.52 5.73 -40.89
N ALA A 249 -27.08 6.94 -41.23
CA ALA A 249 -27.43 8.15 -40.47
C ALA A 249 -28.92 8.49 -40.58
N GLU A 250 -29.51 8.32 -41.75
CA GLU A 250 -30.96 8.48 -41.99
C GLU A 250 -31.77 7.39 -41.27
N ALA A 251 -31.34 6.14 -41.34
CA ALA A 251 -31.96 5.03 -40.61
C ALA A 251 -32.00 5.29 -39.08
N VAL A 252 -30.90 5.79 -38.50
CA VAL A 252 -30.88 6.13 -37.07
C VAL A 252 -31.81 7.31 -36.75
N LYS A 253 -31.87 8.34 -37.62
CA LYS A 253 -32.82 9.46 -37.44
C LYS A 253 -34.28 8.99 -37.51
N ALA A 254 -34.60 8.05 -38.39
CA ALA A 254 -35.94 7.47 -38.49
C ALA A 254 -36.33 6.72 -37.21
N VAL A 255 -35.41 5.97 -36.61
CA VAL A 255 -35.62 5.33 -35.30
C VAL A 255 -35.82 6.38 -34.20
N GLU A 256 -35.05 7.47 -34.23
CA GLU A 256 -35.17 8.55 -33.25
C GLU A 256 -36.48 9.34 -33.37
N ALA A 257 -37.02 9.49 -34.57
CA ALA A 257 -38.33 10.10 -34.77
C ALA A 257 -39.48 9.25 -34.18
N GLY A 258 -39.26 7.95 -33.97
CA GLY A 258 -40.24 7.02 -33.43
C GLY A 258 -40.18 6.82 -31.91
N TRP A 259 -39.40 7.62 -31.16
CA TRP A 259 -39.43 7.56 -29.70
C TRP A 259 -40.78 8.03 -29.14
N PRO A 260 -41.26 7.42 -28.02
CA PRO A 260 -42.39 7.97 -27.27
C PRO A 260 -42.09 9.43 -26.88
N ARG A 261 -43.09 10.32 -27.01
CA ARG A 261 -42.90 11.77 -26.81
C ARG A 261 -42.39 12.09 -25.42
N GLU A 262 -42.87 11.35 -24.43
CA GLU A 262 -42.51 11.51 -23.03
C GLU A 262 -41.04 11.14 -22.79
N LEU A 263 -40.54 10.13 -23.49
CA LEU A 263 -39.14 9.71 -23.41
C LEU A 263 -38.23 10.66 -24.20
N SER A 264 -38.66 11.13 -25.38
CA SER A 264 -37.85 12.02 -26.22
C SER A 264 -37.56 13.37 -25.57
N LEU A 265 -38.50 13.89 -24.77
CA LEU A 265 -38.31 15.11 -23.98
C LEU A 265 -37.25 14.97 -22.87
N LEU A 266 -37.02 13.75 -22.37
CA LEU A 266 -36.06 13.46 -21.30
C LEU A 266 -34.67 13.09 -21.83
N LEU A 267 -34.54 12.88 -23.14
CA LEU A 267 -33.26 12.52 -23.74
C LEU A 267 -32.39 13.77 -23.97
N PRO A 268 -31.05 13.65 -23.79
CA PRO A 268 -30.15 14.75 -24.08
C PRO A 268 -30.24 15.22 -25.55
N PRO A 269 -29.97 16.50 -25.85
CA PRO A 269 -30.02 17.05 -27.21
C PRO A 269 -28.92 16.46 -28.12
N HIS A 270 -27.91 15.82 -27.54
CA HIS A 270 -26.86 15.11 -28.26
C HIS A 270 -27.08 13.59 -28.13
N ARG A 271 -26.78 12.85 -29.20
CA ARG A 271 -26.90 11.39 -29.24
C ARG A 271 -25.76 10.71 -28.45
N PRO A 272 -26.04 10.02 -27.33
CA PRO A 272 -25.00 9.28 -26.60
C PRO A 272 -24.44 8.14 -27.45
N ALA A 273 -23.12 7.89 -27.35
CA ALA A 273 -22.44 6.85 -28.15
C ALA A 273 -23.03 5.45 -27.92
N VAL A 274 -23.38 5.11 -26.68
CA VAL A 274 -23.97 3.82 -26.29
C VAL A 274 -25.32 3.59 -26.97
N LEU A 275 -26.14 4.64 -27.10
CA LEU A 275 -27.43 4.56 -27.78
C LEU A 275 -27.24 4.43 -29.29
N ARG A 276 -26.33 5.21 -29.88
CA ARG A 276 -25.97 5.11 -31.31
C ARG A 276 -25.50 3.70 -31.66
N GLU A 277 -24.59 3.14 -30.87
CA GLU A 277 -24.05 1.79 -31.07
C GLU A 277 -25.13 0.72 -30.96
N ALA A 278 -26.06 0.85 -30.00
CA ALA A 278 -27.18 -0.06 -29.87
C ALA A 278 -28.12 -0.03 -31.09
N ILE A 279 -28.40 1.15 -31.65
CA ILE A 279 -29.24 1.30 -32.84
C ILE A 279 -28.54 0.71 -34.06
N LEU A 280 -27.25 1.05 -34.27
CA LEU A 280 -26.46 0.51 -35.39
C LEU A 280 -26.38 -1.02 -35.32
N GLN A 281 -26.08 -1.57 -34.15
CA GLN A 281 -26.02 -3.02 -33.95
C GLN A 281 -27.36 -3.70 -34.26
N ALA A 282 -28.50 -3.07 -33.95
CA ALA A 282 -29.81 -3.61 -34.26
C ALA A 282 -30.13 -3.56 -35.77
N LEU A 283 -29.68 -2.53 -36.47
CA LEU A 283 -29.80 -2.41 -37.93
C LEU A 283 -28.89 -3.43 -38.65
N ASP A 284 -27.65 -3.61 -38.16
CA ASP A 284 -26.69 -4.59 -38.70
C ASP A 284 -27.19 -6.04 -38.56
N GLN A 285 -28.08 -6.30 -37.61
CA GLN A 285 -28.75 -7.60 -37.44
C GLN A 285 -29.89 -7.84 -38.45
N GLY A 286 -30.09 -6.94 -39.42
CA GLY A 286 -31.07 -7.09 -40.49
C GLY A 286 -32.47 -6.54 -40.18
N ARG A 287 -32.62 -5.74 -39.12
CA ARG A 287 -33.90 -5.10 -38.77
C ARG A 287 -34.08 -3.80 -39.52
N THR A 288 -35.31 -3.52 -39.97
CA THR A 288 -35.62 -2.22 -40.58
C THR A 288 -35.83 -1.14 -39.51
N PRO A 289 -35.60 0.15 -39.82
CA PRO A 289 -35.88 1.24 -38.89
C PRO A 289 -37.32 1.23 -38.38
N GLN A 290 -38.28 0.90 -39.24
CA GLN A 290 -39.71 0.82 -38.90
C GLN A 290 -39.98 -0.28 -37.86
N GLN A 291 -39.38 -1.47 -38.04
CA GLN A 291 -39.48 -2.55 -37.05
C GLN A 291 -38.90 -2.15 -35.69
N LEU A 292 -37.80 -1.37 -35.68
CA LEU A 292 -37.23 -0.86 -34.44
C LEU A 292 -38.15 0.15 -33.75
N THR A 293 -38.80 1.05 -34.50
CA THR A 293 -39.77 2.00 -33.93
C THR A 293 -40.99 1.31 -33.35
N GLU A 294 -41.53 0.30 -34.04
CA GLU A 294 -42.67 -0.47 -33.58
C GLU A 294 -42.34 -1.22 -32.29
N ARG A 295 -41.17 -1.86 -32.23
CA ARG A 295 -40.67 -2.52 -31.02
C ARG A 295 -40.49 -1.55 -29.85
N ILE A 296 -39.93 -0.36 -30.10
CA ILE A 296 -39.77 0.67 -29.06
C ILE A 296 -41.14 1.04 -28.47
N GLY A 297 -42.14 1.27 -29.33
CA GLY A 297 -43.51 1.61 -28.92
C GLY A 297 -44.17 0.50 -28.12
N GLN A 298 -44.08 -0.75 -28.57
CA GLN A 298 -44.67 -1.90 -27.88
C GLN A 298 -44.02 -2.15 -26.51
N ARG A 299 -42.67 -2.11 -26.45
CA ARG A 299 -41.92 -2.36 -25.20
C ARG A 299 -42.04 -1.25 -24.18
N TRP A 300 -42.25 -0.01 -24.61
CA TRP A 300 -42.51 1.12 -23.72
C TRP A 300 -43.67 0.82 -22.75
N TRP A 301 -44.72 0.19 -23.27
CA TRP A 301 -45.88 -0.23 -22.49
C TRP A 301 -45.68 -1.62 -21.86
N ALA A 302 -45.23 -2.61 -22.63
CA ALA A 302 -45.14 -4.00 -22.17
C ALA A 302 -44.13 -4.20 -21.03
N HIS A 303 -43.04 -3.42 -20.99
CA HIS A 303 -42.06 -3.46 -19.91
C HIS A 303 -42.40 -2.50 -18.75
N GLY A 304 -43.51 -1.77 -18.84
CA GLY A 304 -44.00 -0.90 -17.77
C GLY A 304 -43.24 0.43 -17.64
N TYR A 305 -42.41 0.82 -18.62
CA TYR A 305 -41.67 2.09 -18.55
C TYR A 305 -42.56 3.33 -18.58
N ALA A 306 -43.67 3.28 -19.33
CA ALA A 306 -44.68 4.33 -19.31
C ALA A 306 -45.25 4.57 -17.90
N ARG A 307 -45.53 3.47 -17.19
CA ARG A 307 -46.02 3.50 -15.80
C ARG A 307 -44.93 3.98 -14.84
N ALA A 308 -43.71 3.47 -14.98
CA ALA A 308 -42.57 3.88 -14.16
C ALA A 308 -42.25 5.38 -14.31
N LEU A 309 -42.46 5.95 -15.50
CA LEU A 309 -42.34 7.38 -15.72
C LEU A 309 -43.43 8.18 -14.99
N ALA A 310 -44.69 7.74 -15.10
CA ALA A 310 -45.82 8.37 -14.42
C ALA A 310 -45.67 8.34 -12.88
N GLU A 311 -45.07 7.27 -12.34
CA GLU A 311 -44.80 7.09 -10.91
C GLU A 311 -43.48 7.77 -10.44
N GLY A 312 -42.72 8.40 -11.35
CA GLY A 312 -41.45 9.07 -11.03
C GLY A 312 -40.30 8.12 -10.69
N GLN A 313 -40.41 6.84 -11.03
CA GLN A 313 -39.45 5.78 -10.68
C GLN A 313 -38.43 5.48 -11.79
N LEU A 314 -38.40 6.29 -12.86
CA LEU A 314 -37.53 6.06 -14.00
C LEU A 314 -36.09 6.52 -13.70
N ALA A 315 -35.21 5.57 -13.35
CA ALA A 315 -33.86 5.86 -12.87
C ALA A 315 -32.93 6.50 -13.93
N SER A 316 -33.07 6.14 -15.22
CA SER A 316 -32.24 6.71 -16.30
C SER A 316 -32.96 6.70 -17.65
N PRO A 317 -33.25 7.87 -18.27
CA PRO A 317 -33.93 7.95 -19.56
C PRO A 317 -33.09 7.36 -20.70
N VAL A 318 -31.77 7.62 -20.69
CA VAL A 318 -30.84 7.03 -21.68
C VAL A 318 -30.74 5.51 -21.51
N GLY A 319 -30.74 5.02 -20.27
CA GLY A 319 -30.75 3.58 -19.99
C GLY A 319 -32.00 2.89 -20.53
N VAL A 320 -33.17 3.51 -20.38
CA VAL A 320 -34.44 3.01 -20.92
C VAL A 320 -34.42 3.01 -22.45
N ALA A 321 -33.95 4.09 -23.09
CA ALA A 321 -33.81 4.13 -24.55
C ALA A 321 -32.91 2.99 -25.08
N VAL A 322 -31.78 2.71 -24.41
CA VAL A 322 -30.91 1.57 -24.76
C VAL A 322 -31.61 0.23 -24.55
N ALA A 323 -32.38 0.06 -23.47
CA ALA A 323 -33.10 -1.17 -23.17
C ALA A 323 -34.19 -1.48 -24.22
N LEU A 324 -34.90 -0.46 -24.70
CA LEU A 324 -35.91 -0.61 -25.75
C LEU A 324 -35.29 -1.03 -27.10
N VAL A 325 -34.06 -0.58 -27.37
CA VAL A 325 -33.36 -0.85 -28.64
C VAL A 325 -32.58 -2.17 -28.63
N ARG A 326 -32.13 -2.65 -27.47
CA ARG A 326 -31.38 -3.91 -27.44
C ARG A 326 -32.28 -5.11 -27.69
N PRO A 327 -31.79 -6.18 -28.33
CA PRO A 327 -32.51 -7.45 -28.36
C PRO A 327 -32.81 -7.90 -26.92
N SER A 328 -33.91 -8.65 -26.74
CA SER A 328 -34.25 -9.14 -25.40
C SER A 328 -33.10 -10.00 -24.86
N THR A 329 -32.68 -9.75 -23.62
CA THR A 329 -31.71 -10.62 -22.93
C THR A 329 -32.22 -12.05 -22.81
N ASP A 330 -33.54 -12.22 -22.89
CA ASP A 330 -34.22 -13.47 -22.66
C ASP A 330 -34.33 -14.35 -23.91
N CYS A 331 -33.92 -13.87 -25.10
CA CYS A 331 -33.90 -14.69 -26.30
C CYS A 331 -32.69 -14.36 -27.20
N PRO A 332 -31.80 -15.34 -27.51
CA PRO A 332 -30.61 -15.14 -28.33
C PRO A 332 -30.91 -15.10 -29.84
N ASP A 333 -32.18 -15.18 -30.24
CA ASP A 333 -32.58 -15.07 -31.65
C ASP A 333 -32.69 -13.60 -32.05
N PRO A 334 -31.85 -13.11 -33.00
CA PRO A 334 -31.84 -11.70 -33.41
C PRO A 334 -33.14 -11.26 -34.11
N MET A 335 -33.92 -12.21 -34.64
CA MET A 335 -35.21 -11.96 -35.30
C MET A 335 -36.42 -12.26 -34.41
N CYS A 336 -36.19 -12.58 -33.13
CA CYS A 336 -37.24 -12.72 -32.14
C CYS A 336 -37.62 -11.35 -31.55
N GLU A 337 -38.92 -11.12 -31.49
CA GLU A 337 -39.56 -10.00 -30.80
C GLU A 337 -40.48 -10.55 -29.72
N ASP A 338 -39.94 -10.61 -28.51
CA ASP A 338 -40.64 -10.92 -27.26
C ASP A 338 -41.54 -12.17 -27.32
N GLY A 339 -41.13 -13.16 -28.13
CA GLY A 339 -41.82 -14.43 -28.29
C GLY A 339 -42.39 -14.70 -29.68
N ILE A 340 -42.25 -13.79 -30.64
CA ILE A 340 -42.68 -13.97 -32.04
C ILE A 340 -41.47 -13.79 -32.96
N THR A 341 -41.35 -14.63 -33.99
CA THR A 341 -40.29 -14.55 -34.99
C THR A 341 -40.76 -13.73 -36.18
N LEU A 342 -40.18 -12.54 -36.40
CA LEU A 342 -40.66 -11.53 -37.36
C LEU A 342 -40.78 -12.03 -38.80
N HIS A 343 -39.88 -12.90 -39.25
CA HIS A 343 -39.85 -13.38 -40.63
C HIS A 343 -40.87 -14.50 -40.92
N LEU A 344 -41.45 -15.10 -39.87
CA LEU A 344 -42.39 -16.22 -39.99
C LEU A 344 -43.77 -15.92 -39.39
N GLY A 345 -43.91 -14.87 -38.57
CA GLY A 345 -45.15 -14.58 -37.84
C GLY A 345 -45.54 -15.66 -36.82
N HIS A 346 -44.66 -16.63 -36.55
CA HIS A 346 -44.88 -17.75 -35.65
C HIS A 346 -44.29 -17.48 -34.27
N PRO A 347 -44.83 -18.13 -33.21
CA PRO A 347 -44.22 -18.06 -31.90
C PRO A 347 -42.79 -18.60 -31.94
N CYS A 348 -41.85 -17.83 -31.38
CA CYS A 348 -40.44 -18.18 -31.37
C CYS A 348 -40.22 -19.48 -30.58
N PRO A 349 -39.66 -20.54 -31.21
CA PRO A 349 -39.51 -21.86 -30.57
C PRO A 349 -38.62 -21.80 -29.32
N LYS A 350 -37.61 -20.92 -29.29
CA LYS A 350 -36.75 -20.72 -28.11
C LYS A 350 -37.49 -20.05 -26.96
N CYS A 351 -38.41 -19.12 -27.26
CA CYS A 351 -39.24 -18.48 -26.24
C CYS A 351 -40.30 -19.42 -25.70
N THR A 352 -40.89 -20.28 -26.54
CA THR A 352 -41.87 -21.29 -26.10
C THR A 352 -41.20 -22.36 -25.24
N GLU A 353 -40.03 -22.85 -25.64
CA GLU A 353 -39.21 -23.80 -24.86
C GLU A 353 -38.86 -23.22 -23.49
N ARG A 354 -38.33 -21.99 -23.42
CA ARG A 354 -38.05 -21.33 -22.14
C ARG A 354 -39.28 -21.10 -21.29
N ARG A 355 -40.41 -20.74 -21.89
CA ARG A 355 -41.68 -20.58 -21.14
C ARG A 355 -42.13 -21.93 -20.60
N ALA A 356 -41.90 -23.03 -21.32
CA ALA A 356 -42.14 -24.38 -20.83
C ALA A 356 -41.16 -24.77 -19.71
N ASP A 357 -39.87 -24.44 -19.83
CA ASP A 357 -38.87 -24.67 -18.78
C ASP A 357 -39.18 -23.88 -17.50
N ARG A 358 -39.62 -22.62 -17.62
CA ARG A 358 -40.12 -21.81 -16.48
C ARG A 358 -41.31 -22.47 -15.81
N ARG A 359 -42.29 -22.97 -16.58
CA ARG A 359 -43.45 -23.70 -16.04
C ARG A 359 -43.04 -25.01 -15.38
N ARG A 360 -42.00 -25.67 -15.88
CA ARG A 360 -41.46 -26.94 -15.35
C ARG A 360 -40.45 -26.74 -14.22
N GLY A 361 -40.15 -25.50 -13.81
CA GLY A 361 -39.15 -25.20 -12.78
C GLY A 361 -37.70 -25.52 -13.18
N ARG A 362 -37.42 -25.72 -14.48
CA ARG A 362 -36.10 -26.06 -15.04
C ARG A 362 -35.26 -24.83 -15.40
N VAL A 363 -35.52 -23.69 -14.76
CA VAL A 363 -34.69 -22.49 -14.93
C VAL A 363 -33.84 -22.36 -13.68
N PRO A 364 -32.52 -22.14 -13.79
CA PRO A 364 -31.73 -21.69 -12.65
C PRO A 364 -32.46 -20.49 -12.07
N ALA A 365 -32.84 -20.57 -10.79
CA ALA A 365 -33.67 -19.55 -10.15
C ALA A 365 -33.21 -18.16 -10.60
N GLN A 366 -34.16 -17.36 -11.10
CA GLN A 366 -33.96 -15.92 -11.25
C GLN A 366 -33.24 -15.48 -9.99
N ARG A 367 -32.01 -14.95 -10.12
CA ARG A 367 -31.15 -14.57 -8.99
C ARG A 367 -32.07 -13.88 -7.99
N ASN A 368 -32.42 -14.59 -6.91
CA ASN A 368 -33.33 -14.03 -5.94
C ASN A 368 -32.67 -12.72 -5.53
N ASN A 369 -33.40 -11.61 -5.67
CA ASN A 369 -33.01 -10.42 -4.94
C ASN A 369 -32.82 -10.92 -3.51
N GLY A 370 -31.57 -10.90 -3.03
CA GLY A 370 -31.24 -11.37 -1.70
C GLY A 370 -32.18 -10.72 -0.69
N PRO A 371 -32.29 -11.28 0.53
CA PRO A 371 -33.14 -10.71 1.57
C PRO A 371 -32.97 -9.19 1.60
N THR A 372 -34.09 -8.46 1.58
CA THR A 372 -34.15 -6.99 1.59
C THR A 372 -33.08 -6.49 2.55
N LEU A 373 -32.00 -5.92 1.99
CA LEU A 373 -30.86 -5.47 2.78
C LEU A 373 -31.36 -4.39 3.73
N GLN A 374 -31.58 -4.75 5.01
CA GLN A 374 -31.99 -3.80 6.03
C GLN A 374 -30.93 -2.70 6.12
N TRP A 375 -31.41 -1.48 6.22
CA TRP A 375 -30.57 -0.32 6.52
C TRP A 375 -30.27 -0.31 8.01
N TRP A 376 -29.01 -0.14 8.37
CA TRP A 376 -28.58 0.07 9.74
C TRP A 376 -27.93 1.45 9.89
N GLU A 377 -28.06 2.02 11.08
CA GLU A 377 -27.46 3.30 11.47
C GLU A 377 -26.42 3.07 12.57
N CYS A 378 -25.32 3.81 12.52
CA CYS A 378 -24.25 3.75 13.51
C CYS A 378 -24.70 4.37 14.83
N GLN A 379 -24.50 3.67 15.94
CA GLN A 379 -24.81 4.16 17.28
C GLN A 379 -23.64 4.90 17.97
N GLY A 380 -22.59 5.25 17.22
CA GLY A 380 -21.46 5.99 17.76
C GLY A 380 -21.81 7.45 18.02
N ASN A 381 -21.29 8.03 19.11
CA ASN A 381 -21.46 9.46 19.40
C ASN A 381 -21.09 10.31 18.18
N ASP A 382 -22.03 11.17 17.76
CA ASP A 382 -21.92 12.09 16.61
C ASP A 382 -21.64 11.42 15.26
N CYS A 383 -22.04 10.14 15.08
CA CYS A 383 -21.83 9.41 13.83
C CYS A 383 -23.14 9.11 13.09
N SER A 384 -23.38 9.81 11.98
CA SER A 384 -24.56 9.61 11.12
C SER A 384 -24.34 8.57 10.00
N ALA A 385 -23.41 7.63 10.18
CA ALA A 385 -23.09 6.64 9.15
C ALA A 385 -24.18 5.57 9.08
N ALA A 386 -24.72 5.34 7.88
CA ALA A 386 -25.69 4.28 7.63
C ALA A 386 -25.21 3.35 6.50
N GLY A 387 -25.56 2.07 6.59
CA GLY A 387 -25.14 1.04 5.64
C GLY A 387 -26.28 0.12 5.22
N ARG A 388 -26.21 -0.39 3.99
CA ARG A 388 -27.10 -1.46 3.51
C ARG A 388 -26.47 -2.83 3.77
N GLY A 389 -27.21 -3.72 4.41
CA GLY A 389 -26.81 -5.11 4.61
C GLY A 389 -26.73 -5.52 6.07
N ARG A 390 -25.99 -6.59 6.38
CA ARG A 390 -25.89 -7.09 7.75
C ARG A 390 -25.17 -6.05 8.63
N PRO A 391 -25.76 -5.61 9.76
CA PRO A 391 -25.10 -4.69 10.67
C PRO A 391 -23.85 -5.35 11.27
N PRO A 392 -22.79 -4.57 11.53
CA PRO A 392 -21.61 -5.05 12.27
C PRO A 392 -21.99 -5.47 13.70
N GLU A 393 -21.26 -6.46 14.23
CA GLU A 393 -21.41 -6.94 15.61
C GLU A 393 -21.07 -5.78 16.57
N GLY A 394 -22.10 -5.18 17.17
CA GLY A 394 -21.95 -4.04 18.09
C GLY A 394 -22.49 -2.69 17.58
N SER A 395 -23.29 -2.66 16.49
CA SER A 395 -24.03 -1.47 15.98
C SER A 395 -23.20 -0.20 15.69
N LEU A 396 -21.87 -0.29 15.78
CA LEU A 396 -20.93 0.76 15.42
C LEU A 396 -20.41 0.54 14.01
N CYS A 397 -20.28 1.61 13.22
CA CYS A 397 -19.57 1.53 11.96
C CYS A 397 -18.08 1.21 12.22
N GLN A 398 -17.40 0.63 11.22
CA GLN A 398 -15.99 0.25 11.32
C GLN A 398 -15.07 1.38 11.80
N HIS A 399 -15.41 2.63 11.48
CA HIS A 399 -14.64 3.79 11.93
C HIS A 399 -14.83 4.08 13.43
N CYS A 400 -16.06 4.00 13.94
CA CYS A 400 -16.33 4.16 15.37
C CYS A 400 -15.74 3.01 16.19
N GLN A 401 -15.84 1.78 15.69
CA GLN A 401 -15.20 0.61 16.31
C GLN A 401 -13.67 0.79 16.39
N ALA A 402 -13.03 1.18 15.29
CA ALA A 402 -11.58 1.41 15.27
C ALA A 402 -11.15 2.54 16.24
N ARG A 403 -11.96 3.59 16.40
CA ARG A 403 -11.70 4.67 17.38
C ARG A 403 -11.77 4.17 18.82
N GLU A 404 -12.73 3.31 19.14
CA GLU A 404 -12.83 2.72 20.47
C GLU A 404 -11.67 1.75 20.76
N GLU A 405 -11.33 0.90 19.80
CA GLU A 405 -10.16 0.01 19.89
C GLU A 405 -8.88 0.82 20.11
N HIS A 406 -8.70 1.92 19.38
CA HIS A 406 -7.55 2.80 19.55
C HIS A 406 -7.51 3.45 20.94
N LYS A 407 -8.66 3.92 21.46
CA LYS A 407 -8.74 4.46 22.83
C LYS A 407 -8.40 3.40 23.89
N LYS A 408 -8.87 2.17 23.71
CA LYS A 408 -8.55 1.04 24.60
C LYS A 408 -7.05 0.74 24.60
N ILE A 409 -6.43 0.70 23.41
CA ILE A 409 -4.98 0.52 23.27
C ILE A 409 -4.23 1.67 23.93
N GLN A 410 -4.61 2.92 23.66
CA GLN A 410 -3.98 4.09 24.28
C GLN A 410 -4.06 4.05 25.81
N ASN A 411 -5.23 3.74 26.37
CA ASN A 411 -5.41 3.64 27.82
C ASN A 411 -4.57 2.50 28.42
N ALA A 412 -4.55 1.33 27.77
CA ALA A 412 -3.71 0.21 28.20
C ALA A 412 -2.21 0.57 28.15
N THR A 413 -1.76 1.24 27.08
CA THR A 413 -0.36 1.69 26.98
C THR A 413 -0.01 2.74 28.04
N ALA A 414 -0.91 3.68 28.32
CA ALA A 414 -0.72 4.68 29.36
C ALA A 414 -0.63 4.03 30.75
N HIS A 415 -1.44 3.02 31.01
CA HIS A 415 -1.40 2.25 32.26
C HIS A 415 -0.06 1.53 32.44
N LEU A 416 0.39 0.79 31.42
CA LEU A 416 1.67 0.09 31.45
C LEU A 416 2.84 1.05 31.66
N LEU A 417 2.82 2.21 31.00
CA LEU A 417 3.85 3.24 31.19
C LEU A 417 3.85 3.77 32.64
N ALA A 418 2.67 4.03 33.22
CA ALA A 418 2.57 4.46 34.62
C ALA A 418 3.08 3.38 35.59
N GLU A 419 2.77 2.10 35.35
CA GLU A 419 3.32 0.99 36.15
C GLU A 419 4.84 0.91 36.05
N THR A 420 5.41 1.07 34.85
CA THR A 420 6.87 1.05 34.68
C THR A 420 7.55 2.24 35.37
N GLN A 421 6.93 3.42 35.35
CA GLN A 421 7.45 4.61 36.03
C GLN A 421 7.44 4.42 37.54
N THR A 422 6.33 3.94 38.11
CA THR A 422 6.24 3.67 39.55
C THR A 422 7.24 2.59 40.00
N ALA A 423 7.48 1.56 39.19
CA ALA A 423 8.50 0.55 39.46
C ALA A 423 9.93 1.15 39.45
N GLN A 424 10.24 2.01 38.47
CA GLN A 424 11.53 2.70 38.40
C GLN A 424 11.74 3.65 39.59
N GLU A 425 10.71 4.37 40.00
CA GLU A 425 10.75 5.25 41.18
C GLU A 425 10.97 4.44 42.47
N ALA A 426 10.28 3.32 42.63
CA ALA A 426 10.48 2.42 43.75
C ALA A 426 11.91 1.85 43.79
N GLU A 427 12.50 1.52 42.63
CA GLU A 427 13.89 1.06 42.55
C GLU A 427 14.88 2.17 42.93
N ARG A 428 14.66 3.40 42.46
CA ARG A 428 15.47 4.58 42.86
C ARG A 428 15.41 4.82 44.36
N LEU A 429 14.23 4.72 44.98
CA LEU A 429 14.07 4.84 46.44
C LEU A 429 14.78 3.70 47.19
N ARG A 430 14.70 2.46 46.69
CA ARG A 430 15.45 1.35 47.27
C ARG A 430 16.95 1.58 47.18
N HIS A 431 17.43 2.13 46.06
CA HIS A 431 18.83 2.47 45.88
C HIS A 431 19.27 3.59 46.84
N SER A 432 18.46 4.65 47.01
CA SER A 432 18.77 5.74 47.94
C SER A 432 18.81 5.26 49.39
N ILE A 433 17.83 4.45 49.82
CA ILE A 433 17.81 3.86 51.17
C ILE A 433 19.04 2.97 51.40
N ARG A 434 19.43 2.17 50.39
CA ARG A 434 20.62 1.32 50.48
C ARG A 434 21.89 2.17 50.62
N TRP A 435 21.99 3.25 49.85
CA TRP A 435 23.13 4.16 49.90
C TRP A 435 23.23 4.87 51.24
N GLU A 436 22.12 5.36 51.78
CA GLU A 436 22.07 6.01 53.09
C GLU A 436 22.47 5.06 54.22
N ARG A 437 22.01 3.80 54.17
CA ARG A 437 22.48 2.76 55.12
C ARG A 437 23.98 2.53 55.03
N MET A 438 24.52 2.40 53.81
CA MET A 438 25.96 2.22 53.60
C MET A 438 26.77 3.39 54.19
N LEU A 439 26.32 4.63 53.98
CA LEU A 439 26.98 5.81 54.54
C LEU A 439 26.91 5.83 56.07
N ASN A 440 25.75 5.54 56.65
CA ASN A 440 25.61 5.46 58.10
C ASN A 440 26.52 4.38 58.69
N ASP A 441 26.59 3.20 58.08
CA ASP A 441 27.49 2.12 58.52
C ASP A 441 28.96 2.54 58.42
N ALA A 442 29.35 3.30 57.39
CA ALA A 442 30.71 3.82 57.28
C ALA A 442 31.02 4.86 58.37
N TYR A 443 30.08 5.75 58.68
CA TYR A 443 30.23 6.73 59.75
C TYR A 443 30.28 6.09 61.14
N THR A 444 29.46 5.06 61.41
CA THR A 444 29.49 4.34 62.68
C THR A 444 30.81 3.59 62.86
N GLN A 445 31.28 2.89 61.83
CA GLN A 445 32.59 2.23 61.86
C GLN A 445 33.71 3.24 62.13
N HIS A 446 33.72 4.39 61.46
CA HIS A 446 34.72 5.42 61.72
C HIS A 446 34.67 5.92 63.17
N ALA A 447 33.48 6.16 63.71
CA ALA A 447 33.31 6.58 65.10
C ALA A 447 33.80 5.51 66.10
N GLU A 448 33.56 4.23 65.81
CA GLU A 448 34.07 3.11 66.59
C GLU A 448 35.60 3.05 66.54
N TYR A 449 36.21 3.16 65.36
CA TYR A 449 37.66 3.22 65.22
C TYR A 449 38.27 4.36 66.05
N THR A 450 37.74 5.58 65.92
CA THR A 450 38.23 6.73 66.70
C THR A 450 38.08 6.49 68.21
N ARG A 451 36.97 5.90 68.67
CA ARG A 451 36.79 5.54 70.08
C ARG A 451 37.80 4.48 70.53
N THR A 452 38.08 3.47 69.70
CA THR A 452 39.07 2.44 70.04
C THR A 452 40.47 3.03 70.16
N GLU A 453 40.85 3.95 69.27
CA GLU A 453 42.13 4.67 69.35
C GLU A 453 42.21 5.51 70.63
N GLN A 454 41.15 6.26 70.96
CA GLN A 454 41.07 7.04 72.20
C GLN A 454 41.20 6.17 73.44
N ASN A 455 40.49 5.03 73.50
CA ASN A 455 40.57 4.09 74.61
C ASN A 455 41.99 3.47 74.71
N GLN A 456 42.63 3.16 73.58
CA GLN A 456 44.01 2.66 73.56
C GLN A 456 44.99 3.71 74.08
N GLU A 457 44.80 4.97 73.70
CA GLU A 457 45.65 6.06 74.18
C GLU A 457 45.45 6.33 75.66
N GLU A 458 44.20 6.32 76.14
CA GLU A 458 43.89 6.49 77.56
C GLU A 458 44.44 5.33 78.41
N THR A 459 44.36 4.09 77.91
CA THR A 459 44.94 2.93 78.61
C THR A 459 46.47 3.00 78.67
N LYS A 460 47.15 3.44 77.60
CA LYS A 460 48.60 3.73 77.62
C LYS A 460 48.94 4.82 78.63
N GLN A 461 48.18 5.92 78.66
CA GLN A 461 48.39 7.01 79.61
C GLN A 461 48.21 6.55 81.06
N ARG A 462 47.16 5.77 81.35
CA ARG A 462 46.94 5.17 82.67
C ARG A 462 48.07 4.23 83.06
N ALA A 463 48.54 3.37 82.14
CA ALA A 463 49.67 2.48 82.38
C ALA A 463 50.99 3.24 82.62
N ALA A 464 51.21 4.34 81.89
CA ALA A 464 52.37 5.22 82.11
C ALA A 464 52.29 5.93 83.48
N ALA A 465 51.10 6.39 83.88
CA ALA A 465 50.88 7.02 85.18
C ALA A 465 51.10 6.03 86.34
N THR A 466 50.57 4.80 86.24
CA THR A 466 50.81 3.76 87.26
C THR A 466 52.28 3.32 87.30
N ALA A 467 52.96 3.22 86.14
CA ALA A 467 54.40 2.98 86.08
C ALA A 467 55.22 4.12 86.72
N ALA A 468 54.84 5.38 86.51
CA ALA A 468 55.47 6.52 87.14
C ALA A 468 55.24 6.55 88.66
N GLU A 469 54.03 6.21 89.12
CA GLU A 469 53.68 6.15 90.54
C GLU A 469 54.39 5.00 91.25
N THR A 470 54.39 3.80 90.67
CA THR A 470 55.16 2.65 91.18
C THR A 470 56.65 2.94 91.25
N HIS A 471 57.21 3.59 90.22
CA HIS A 471 58.60 4.05 90.24
C HIS A 471 58.86 5.06 91.37
N ARG A 472 57.97 6.04 91.58
CA ARG A 472 58.07 7.01 92.67
C ARG A 472 58.02 6.34 94.05
N LEU A 473 57.06 5.43 94.27
CA LEU A 473 56.94 4.66 95.52
C LEU A 473 58.19 3.83 95.77
N ARG A 474 58.73 3.17 94.73
CA ARG A 474 59.96 2.39 94.82
C ARG A 474 61.17 3.26 95.20
N GLN A 475 61.30 4.45 94.61
CA GLN A 475 62.34 5.40 95.02
C GLN A 475 62.18 5.86 96.48
N GLN A 476 60.94 6.06 96.94
CA GLN A 476 60.67 6.45 98.32
C GLN A 476 61.03 5.33 99.31
N ILE A 477 60.68 4.07 99.00
CA ILE A 477 61.05 2.90 99.80
C ILE A 477 62.57 2.77 99.89
N LEU A 478 63.29 2.92 98.77
CA LEU A 478 64.76 2.87 98.75
C LEU A 478 65.42 3.98 99.59
N ARG A 479 64.79 5.16 99.70
CA ARG A 479 65.28 6.25 100.57
C ARG A 479 65.04 5.97 102.05
N GLN A 480 63.93 5.32 102.39
CA GLN A 480 63.56 5.01 103.77
C GLN A 480 64.26 3.74 104.30
N HIS A 481 64.57 2.79 103.40
CA HIS A 481 65.13 1.47 103.71
C HIS A 481 66.25 1.10 102.72
N PRO A 482 67.46 1.68 102.84
CA PRO A 482 68.56 1.45 101.91
C PRO A 482 69.03 -0.03 101.87
N GLU A 483 68.81 -0.78 102.94
CA GLU A 483 69.11 -2.21 103.06
C GLU A 483 68.31 -3.11 102.08
N LEU A 484 67.19 -2.62 101.55
CA LEU A 484 66.33 -3.37 100.61
C LEU A 484 66.71 -3.19 99.14
N ALA A 485 67.71 -2.36 98.83
CA ALA A 485 68.19 -2.11 97.47
C ALA A 485 68.44 -3.36 96.60
N PRO A 486 69.13 -4.43 97.07
CA PRO A 486 69.41 -5.59 96.23
C PRO A 486 68.16 -6.40 95.86
N TYR A 487 67.09 -6.33 96.66
CA TYR A 487 65.85 -7.08 96.41
C TYR A 487 64.89 -6.38 95.47
N THR A 488 64.99 -5.05 95.34
CA THR A 488 64.11 -4.32 94.43
C THR A 488 64.49 -4.57 92.96
N GLN A 489 65.79 -4.70 92.63
CA GLN A 489 66.29 -4.81 91.24
C GLN A 489 65.94 -6.15 90.53
N HIS A 490 65.34 -7.11 91.22
CA HIS A 490 65.09 -8.46 90.69
C HIS A 490 63.60 -8.83 90.61
N GLN A 491 62.80 -7.98 89.97
CA GLN A 491 61.53 -8.43 89.39
C GLN A 491 61.46 -7.96 87.93
N PRO A 492 61.18 -8.89 86.98
CA PRO A 492 61.14 -8.60 85.55
C PRO A 492 60.03 -7.62 85.16
#